data_AF-A0A1Q3KSX2-F1
#
_entry.id   AF-A0A1Q3KSX2-F1
#
_cell.length_a   1.000
_cell.length_b   1.000
_cell.length_c   1.000
_cell.angle_alpha   90.00
_cell.angle_beta   90.00
_cell.angle_gamma   90.00
#
_symmetry.space_group_name_H-M   'P 1'
#
loop_
_entity.id
_entity.type
_entity.pdbx_description
1 polymer ?
#
loop_
_entity_poly.entity_id
_entity_poly.type
_entity_poly.pdbx_seq_one_letter_code
_entity_poly.pdbx_strand_id
1 'polypeptide(L)' 'MDARKQRIYKLHYNLKKKGNSVKSSSRMVVKRAKEVSKIEQVWLNELIFYGYCVCDGLFTPPHFSELEP' A
#
# COMPACT_ATOMS: atom_id res chain seq x y z
N MET A 1 -12.70 -19.64 -3.23
CA MET A 1 -11.44 -18.85 -3.25
C MET A 1 -10.87 -18.81 -1.85
N ASP A 2 -9.57 -19.08 -1.69
CA ASP A 2 -8.83 -19.01 -0.41
C ASP A 2 -9.01 -17.63 0.27
N ALA A 3 -9.44 -17.61 1.55
CA ALA A 3 -9.72 -16.40 2.32
C ALA A 3 -8.51 -15.46 2.36
N ARG A 4 -7.29 -16.01 2.40
CA ARG A 4 -6.05 -15.22 2.38
C ARG A 4 -5.88 -14.45 1.07
N LYS A 5 -6.17 -15.10 -0.06
CA LYS A 5 -6.06 -14.45 -1.39
C LYS A 5 -7.07 -13.32 -1.54
N GLN A 6 -8.28 -13.50 -1.04
CA GLN A 6 -9.32 -12.45 -1.05
C GLN A 6 -8.89 -11.25 -0.22
N ARG A 7 -8.31 -11.47 0.97
CA ARG A 7 -7.80 -10.40 1.83
C ARG A 7 -6.69 -9.60 1.15
N ILE A 8 -5.69 -10.28 0.58
CA ILE A 8 -4.60 -9.64 -0.17
C ILE A 8 -5.14 -8.78 -1.33
N TYR A 9 -6.10 -9.32 -2.10
CA TYR A 9 -6.75 -8.57 -3.17
C TYR A 9 -7.43 -7.27 -2.67
N LYS A 10 -8.13 -7.36 -1.54
CA LYS A 10 -8.79 -6.18 -0.93
C LYS A 10 -7.77 -5.14 -0.47
N LEU A 11 -6.66 -5.57 0.14
CA LEU A 11 -5.57 -4.67 0.52
C LEU A 11 -4.95 -3.97 -0.69
N HIS A 12 -4.68 -4.71 -1.77
CA HIS A 12 -4.16 -4.14 -3.01
C HIS A 12 -5.10 -3.09 -3.58
N TYR A 13 -6.40 -3.40 -3.64
CA TYR A 13 -7.42 -2.49 -4.14
C TYR A 13 -7.47 -1.20 -3.31
N ASN A 14 -7.53 -1.32 -1.98
CA ASN A 14 -7.58 -0.18 -1.07
C ASN A 14 -6.35 0.73 -1.19
N LEU A 15 -5.15 0.16 -1.26
CA LEU A 15 -3.91 0.91 -1.37
C LEU A 15 -3.80 1.63 -2.72
N LYS A 16 -4.18 0.95 -3.82
CA LYS A 16 -4.25 1.56 -5.16
C LYS A 16 -5.25 2.72 -5.19
N LYS A 17 -6.42 2.55 -4.57
CA LYS A 17 -7.43 3.61 -4.46
C LYS A 17 -6.92 4.84 -3.71
N LYS A 18 -5.97 4.67 -2.78
CA LYS A 18 -5.32 5.79 -2.10
C LYS A 18 -4.20 6.44 -2.92
N GLY A 19 -3.81 5.86 -4.05
CA GLY A 19 -2.72 6.36 -4.90
C GLY A 19 -1.37 5.67 -4.68
N ASN A 20 -1.30 4.59 -3.89
CA ASN A 20 -0.08 3.80 -3.74
C ASN A 20 0.11 2.88 -4.95
N SER A 21 1.37 2.62 -5.34
CA SER A 21 1.68 1.69 -6.42
C SER A 21 1.89 0.29 -5.87
N VAL A 22 1.11 -0.69 -6.34
CA VAL A 22 1.19 -2.09 -5.89
C VAL A 22 1.57 -2.99 -7.07
N LYS A 23 2.76 -3.61 -6.98
CA LYS A 23 3.27 -4.62 -7.89
C LYS A 23 3.10 -6.01 -7.26
N SER A 24 1.99 -6.68 -7.58
CA SER A 24 1.63 -7.98 -6.99
C SER A 24 2.57 -9.11 -7.39
N SER A 25 3.10 -9.12 -8.62
CA SER A 25 4.02 -10.16 -9.12
C SER A 25 5.32 -10.21 -8.33
N SER A 26 5.86 -9.06 -7.96
CA SER A 26 7.10 -8.91 -7.19
C SER A 26 6.86 -8.66 -5.69
N ARG A 27 5.61 -8.74 -5.23
CA ARG A 27 5.19 -8.44 -3.85
C ARG A 27 5.76 -7.12 -3.32
N MET A 28 5.63 -6.05 -4.10
CA MET A 28 6.19 -4.75 -3.75
C MET A 28 5.10 -3.66 -3.72
N VAL A 29 5.18 -2.78 -2.74
CA VAL A 29 4.35 -1.58 -2.63
C VAL A 29 5.24 -0.35 -2.54
N VAL A 30 5.01 0.62 -3.42
CA VAL A 30 5.63 1.94 -3.34
C VAL A 30 4.61 2.90 -2.74
N LYS A 31 4.95 3.50 -1.60
CA LYS A 31 4.09 4.46 -0.92
C LYS A 31 3.94 5.74 -1.74
N ARG A 32 2.75 6.33 -1.70
CA ARG A 32 2.47 7.63 -2.33
C ARG A 32 3.12 8.80 -1.60
N ALA A 33 3.37 8.66 -0.30
CA ALA A 33 3.99 9.66 0.58
C ALA A 33 4.80 8.94 1.67
N LYS A 34 5.81 9.61 2.26
CA LYS A 34 6.66 9.01 3.30
C LYS A 34 5.81 8.68 4.52
N GLU A 35 5.06 9.67 4.99
CA GLU A 35 3.98 9.51 5.93
C GLU A 35 2.68 9.25 5.17
N VAL A 36 1.96 8.21 5.58
CA VAL A 36 0.65 7.84 5.02
C VAL A 36 -0.41 7.86 6.12
N SER A 37 -1.68 7.81 5.74
CA SER A 37 -2.75 7.78 6.73
C SER A 37 -2.66 6.55 7.63
N LYS A 38 -3.16 6.65 8.86
CA LYS A 38 -3.15 5.53 9.84
C LYS A 38 -3.76 4.26 9.27
N ILE A 39 -4.81 4.39 8.46
CA ILE A 39 -5.47 3.24 7.83
C ILE A 39 -4.61 2.60 6.74
N GLU A 40 -3.91 3.39 5.94
CA GLU A 40 -2.93 2.88 4.97
C GLU A 40 -1.80 2.15 5.68
N GLN A 41 -1.30 2.69 6.80
CA GLN A 41 -0.25 2.06 7.59
C GLN A 41 -0.66 0.68 8.13
N VAL A 42 -1.91 0.52 8.57
CA VAL A 42 -2.46 -0.79 8.98
C VAL A 42 -2.46 -1.77 7.81
N TRP A 43 -2.90 -1.34 6.62
CA TRP A 43 -2.91 -2.21 5.43
C TRP A 43 -1.51 -2.57 4.96
N LEU A 44 -0.56 -1.64 5.00
CA LEU A 44 0.84 -1.88 4.64
C LEU A 44 1.49 -2.88 5.61
N ASN A 45 1.28 -2.74 6.91
CA ASN A 45 1.78 -3.68 7.91
C ASN A 45 1.24 -5.10 7.69
N GLU A 46 -0.03 -5.22 7.29
CA GLU A 46 -0.61 -6.53 6.96
C GLU A 46 0.03 -7.14 5.69
N LEU A 47 0.34 -6.34 4.68
CA LEU A 47 1.07 -6.82 3.50
C LEU A 47 2.52 -7.21 3.84
N ILE A 48 3.19 -6.48 4.72
CA ILE A 48 4.52 -6.84 5.23
C ILE A 48 4.47 -8.23 5.90
N PHE A 49 3.45 -8.49 6.72
CA PHE A 49 3.23 -9.82 7.32
C PHE A 49 3.04 -10.92 6.26
N TYR A 50 2.43 -10.62 5.11
CA TYR A 50 2.34 -11.55 3.98
C TYR A 50 3.60 -11.62 3.10
N GLY A 51 4.69 -10.95 3.49
CA GLY A 51 5.98 -10.98 2.81
C GLY A 51 6.10 -9.98 1.66
N TYR A 52 5.38 -8.85 1.72
CA TYR A 52 5.56 -7.76 0.77
C TYR A 52 6.68 -6.82 1.23
N CYS A 53 7.45 -6.32 0.27
CA CYS A 53 8.36 -5.21 0.48
C CYS A 53 7.60 -3.88 0.32
N VAL A 54 7.74 -2.97 1.28
CA VAL A 54 7.16 -1.62 1.24
C VAL A 54 8.31 -0.62 1.17
N CYS A 55 8.30 0.26 0.17
CA CYS A 55 9.35 1.25 -0.04
C CYS A 55 8.80 2.64 -0.38
N ASP A 56 9.66 3.65 -0.19
CA ASP A 56 9.46 5.00 -0.68
C ASP A 56 10.05 5.13 -2.10
N GLY A 57 9.37 5.88 -2.96
CA GLY A 57 9.93 6.31 -4.23
C GLY A 57 10.95 7.44 -4.04
N LEU A 58 11.80 7.63 -5.04
CA LEU A 58 12.84 8.68 -5.05
C LEU A 58 12.27 10.09 -4.81
N PHE A 59 11.09 10.37 -5.35
CA PHE A 59 10.43 11.67 -5.28
C PHE A 59 9.16 11.64 -4.42
N THR A 60 9.08 10.69 -3.49
CA THR A 60 7.91 10.54 -2.64
C THR A 60 7.77 11.76 -1.71
N PRO A 61 6.64 12.47 -1.74
CA PRO A 61 6.40 13.63 -0.88
C PRO A 61 6.45 13.24 0.61
N PRO A 62 6.83 14.15 1.51
CA PRO A 62 6.98 13.84 2.93
C PRO A 62 5.64 13.47 3.59
N HIS A 63 4.56 14.16 3.25
CA HIS A 63 3.24 13.96 3.82
C HIS A 63 2.21 13.64 2.74
N PHE A 64 1.20 12.85 3.09
CA PHE A 64 0.05 12.62 2.22
C PHE A 64 -0.87 13.85 2.25
N SER A 65 -1.24 14.34 1.08
CA SER A 65 -2.35 15.29 0.95
C SER A 65 -3.67 14.54 1.11
N GLU A 66 -4.56 15.01 1.99
CA GLU A 66 -5.97 14.55 2.02
C GLU A 66 -6.78 15.10 0.86
N LEU A 67 -6.26 16.15 0.21
CA LEU A 67 -6.79 16.75 -0.99
C LEU A 67 -6.01 16.19 -2.17
N GLU A 68 -6.37 15.01 -2.67
CA GLU A 68 -6.54 14.79 -4.12
C GLU A 68 -7.44 13.55 -4.33
N PRO A 69 -8.41 13.64 -5.28
CA PRO A 69 -9.51 12.70 -5.47
C PRO A 69 -9.12 11.30 -5.98
#